data_AF-A0A973H4S3-F1
#
_entry.id   AF-A0A973H4S3-F1
#
_cell.length_a   1.000
_cell.length_b   1.000
_cell.length_c   1.000
_cell.angle_alpha   90.00
_cell.angle_beta   90.00
_cell.angle_gamma   90.00
#
_symmetry.space_group_name_H-M   'P 1'
#
loop_
_entity.id
_entity.type
_entity.pdbx_description
1 polymer ?
#
loop_
_entity_poly.entity_id
_entity_poly.type
_entity_poly.pdbx_seq_one_letter_code
_entity_poly.pdbx_strand_id
1 'polypeptide(L)'
;MRLRHILPAIAAGLALTACSNSEQPTPVETVTVTPEPTVTPDDLADHTRQTFQLTWAGVTETERRTYCASLATLGPEQAAVEMANGGGYDYSLNWPLMTELMQAECAKR
;
A
#
# COMPACT_ATOMS: atom_id res chain seq x y z
N MET A 1 3.87 66.74 -37.28
CA MET A 1 4.30 66.06 -38.51
C MET A 1 3.30 64.94 -38.81
N ARG A 2 2.42 65.16 -39.80
CA ARG A 2 2.24 64.36 -41.04
C ARG A 2 1.99 62.86 -40.80
N LEU A 3 0.75 62.37 -40.83
CA LEU A 3 -0.14 62.02 -41.97
C LEU A 3 0.01 60.57 -42.50
N ARG A 4 -1.10 59.83 -42.39
CA ARG A 4 -1.74 58.85 -43.31
C ARG A 4 -1.15 57.45 -43.54
N HIS A 5 -2.05 56.49 -43.28
CA HIS A 5 -2.44 55.26 -44.01
C HIS A 5 -1.43 54.51 -44.90
N ILE A 6 -1.51 53.17 -44.90
CA ILE A 6 -1.92 52.32 -46.05
C ILE A 6 -1.60 50.84 -45.71
N LEU A 7 -2.59 49.95 -45.80
CA LEU A 7 -2.41 48.52 -46.05
C LEU A 7 -2.25 48.30 -47.56
N PRO A 8 -1.40 47.37 -48.01
CA PRO A 8 -1.89 46.42 -49.00
C PRO A 8 -1.35 44.99 -48.87
N ALA A 9 -2.14 44.09 -49.45
CA ALA A 9 -2.00 42.65 -49.53
C ALA A 9 -0.82 42.16 -50.39
N ILE A 10 -0.26 41.01 -50.02
CA ILE A 10 0.59 40.16 -50.88
C ILE A 10 0.20 38.70 -50.51
N ALA A 11 -0.68 38.07 -51.27
CA ALA A 11 -0.46 37.33 -52.52
C ALA A 11 -0.33 35.83 -52.24
N ALA A 12 -1.14 35.08 -52.98
CA ALA A 12 -1.33 33.65 -52.88
C ALA A 12 -0.02 32.87 -53.10
N GLY A 13 0.23 31.92 -52.22
CA GLY A 13 1.11 30.78 -52.47
C GLY A 13 0.32 29.50 -52.25
N LEU A 14 -0.31 29.00 -53.32
CA LEU A 14 -0.87 27.65 -53.38
C LEU A 14 0.28 26.64 -53.32
N ALA A 15 0.56 26.11 -52.13
CA ALA A 15 1.35 24.90 -52.00
C ALA A 15 0.40 23.69 -52.01
N LEU A 16 -0.02 23.29 -53.21
CA LEU A 16 -0.50 21.93 -53.46
C LEU A 16 0.74 21.03 -53.48
N THR A 17 1.03 20.40 -52.35
CA THR A 17 2.01 19.32 -52.26
C THR A 17 1.37 18.13 -51.56
N ALA A 18 0.94 17.21 -52.43
CA ALA A 18 0.82 15.76 -52.27
C ALA A 18 0.44 15.22 -50.88
N CYS A 19 -0.75 14.61 -50.82
CA CYS A 19 -1.06 13.55 -49.88
C CYS A 19 -0.01 12.43 -50.03
N SER A 20 0.88 12.30 -49.05
CA SER A 20 1.60 11.06 -48.82
C SER A 20 1.06 10.49 -47.51
N ASN A 21 0.19 9.49 -47.63
CA ASN A 21 -0.18 8.62 -46.52
C ASN A 21 1.09 7.86 -46.10
N SER A 22 1.78 8.36 -45.09
CA SER A 22 2.60 7.50 -44.24
C SER A 22 1.81 7.32 -42.97
N GLU A 23 1.19 6.16 -42.84
CA GLU A 23 0.75 5.62 -41.55
C GLU A 23 1.97 5.63 -40.63
N GLN A 24 2.09 6.69 -39.82
CA GLN A 24 3.09 6.73 -38.77
C GLN A 24 2.71 5.61 -37.81
N PRO A 25 3.56 4.58 -37.60
CA PRO A 25 3.26 3.57 -36.61
C PRO A 25 3.11 4.30 -35.28
N THR A 26 1.89 4.30 -34.75
CA THR A 26 1.60 4.86 -33.44
C THR A 26 2.58 4.21 -32.48
N PRO A 27 3.36 4.98 -31.69
CA PRO A 27 4.22 4.40 -30.68
C PRO A 27 3.34 3.49 -29.82
N VAL A 28 3.61 2.18 -29.82
CA VAL A 28 3.01 1.28 -28.85
C VAL A 28 3.60 1.71 -27.53
N GLU A 29 2.85 2.53 -26.79
CA GLU A 29 3.20 2.95 -25.46
C GLU A 29 3.32 1.66 -24.64
N THR A 30 4.55 1.27 -24.36
CA THR A 30 4.81 0.08 -23.56
C THR A 30 4.41 0.48 -22.15
N VAL A 31 3.14 0.20 -21.80
CA VAL A 31 2.68 0.32 -20.42
C VAL A 31 3.54 -0.64 -19.62
N THR A 32 4.55 -0.08 -18.96
CA THR A 32 5.35 -0.82 -17.99
C THR A 32 4.43 -1.02 -16.82
N VAL A 33 3.75 -2.17 -16.79
CA VAL A 33 3.01 -2.60 -15.61
C VAL A 33 4.06 -2.86 -14.54
N THR A 34 4.27 -1.89 -13.65
CA THR A 34 5.00 -2.13 -12.41
C THR A 34 4.22 -3.21 -11.68
N PRO A 35 4.79 -4.41 -11.46
CA PRO A 35 4.08 -5.44 -10.71
C PRO A 35 3.76 -4.87 -9.33
N GLU A 36 2.51 -5.00 -8.89
CA GLU A 36 2.17 -4.68 -7.51
C GLU A 36 3.03 -5.54 -6.58
N PRO A 37 3.59 -4.97 -5.51
CA PRO A 37 4.36 -5.74 -4.55
C PRO A 37 3.46 -6.83 -3.98
N THR A 38 3.84 -8.08 -4.21
CA THR A 38 3.15 -9.22 -3.61
C THR A 38 3.65 -9.36 -2.18
N VAL A 39 2.75 -9.22 -1.21
CA VAL A 39 3.07 -9.48 0.20
C VAL A 39 3.32 -10.97 0.36
N THR A 40 4.53 -11.34 0.78
CA THR A 40 4.85 -12.74 1.05
C THR A 40 4.39 -13.14 2.45
N PRO A 41 4.21 -14.45 2.73
CA PRO A 41 3.94 -14.92 4.09
C PRO A 41 5.03 -14.52 5.09
N ASP A 42 6.28 -14.43 4.64
CA ASP A 42 7.41 -14.00 5.47
C ASP A 42 7.32 -12.51 5.79
N ASP A 43 6.99 -11.65 4.81
CA ASP A 43 6.76 -10.22 5.04
C ASP A 43 5.62 -9.99 6.04
N LEU A 44 4.54 -10.78 5.92
CA LEU A 44 3.41 -10.73 6.84
C LEU A 44 3.83 -11.12 8.26
N ALA A 45 4.63 -12.19 8.41
CA ALA A 45 5.12 -12.66 9.70
C ALA A 45 6.07 -11.64 10.34
N ASP A 46 6.94 -11.02 9.56
CA ASP A 46 7.88 -10.00 10.03
C ASP A 46 7.17 -8.71 10.44
N HIS A 47 6.20 -8.24 9.65
CA HIS A 47 5.36 -7.11 10.04
C HIS A 47 4.59 -7.43 11.33
N THR A 48 4.05 -8.63 11.46
CA THR A 48 3.35 -9.08 12.68
C THR A 48 4.28 -9.06 13.89
N ARG A 49 5.50 -9.59 13.78
CA ARG A 49 6.49 -9.57 14.86
C ARG A 49 6.85 -8.15 15.27
N GLN A 50 7.06 -7.26 14.31
CA GLN A 50 7.37 -5.86 14.57
C GLN A 50 6.21 -5.15 15.29
N THR A 51 4.98 -5.34 14.79
CA THR A 51 3.77 -4.79 15.41
C THR A 51 3.62 -5.32 16.83
N PHE A 52 3.77 -6.63 17.05
CA PHE A 52 3.72 -7.22 18.39
C PHE A 52 4.74 -6.57 19.34
N GLN A 53 6.00 -6.44 18.92
CA GLN A 53 7.06 -5.86 19.75
C GLN A 53 6.73 -4.42 20.17
N LEU A 54 6.26 -3.60 19.22
CA LEU A 54 5.87 -2.22 19.50
C LEU A 54 4.68 -2.15 20.45
N THR A 55 3.64 -2.96 20.22
CA THR A 55 2.49 -3.04 21.10
C THR A 55 2.91 -3.48 22.49
N TRP A 56 3.60 -4.61 22.62
CA TRP A 56 3.99 -5.23 23.89
C TRP A 56 4.93 -4.36 24.73
N ALA A 57 5.81 -3.59 24.08
CA ALA A 57 6.68 -2.62 24.75
C ALA A 57 5.89 -1.51 25.45
N GLY A 58 4.74 -1.11 24.89
CA GLY A 58 3.85 -0.09 25.46
C GLY A 58 2.89 -0.60 26.54
N VAL A 59 2.70 -1.91 26.67
CA VAL A 59 1.76 -2.51 27.63
C VAL A 59 2.31 -2.42 29.06
N THR A 60 1.49 -1.93 29.99
CA THR A 60 1.81 -1.89 31.43
C THR A 60 1.80 -3.29 32.05
N GLU A 61 2.44 -3.48 33.21
CA GLU A 61 2.49 -4.80 33.86
C GLU A 61 1.09 -5.33 34.24
N THR A 62 0.17 -4.44 34.61
CA THR A 62 -1.22 -4.83 34.88
C THR A 62 -1.91 -5.34 33.62
N GLU A 63 -1.78 -4.65 32.50
CA GLU A 63 -2.36 -5.10 31.23
C GLU A 63 -1.72 -6.38 30.73
N ARG A 64 -0.38 -6.53 30.84
CA ARG A 64 0.28 -7.79 30.47
C ARG A 64 -0.24 -8.97 31.31
N ARG A 65 -0.49 -8.77 32.61
CA ARG A 65 -1.12 -9.81 33.46
C ARG A 65 -2.53 -10.14 32.99
N THR A 66 -3.31 -9.13 32.66
CA THR A 66 -4.66 -9.32 32.10
C THR A 66 -4.61 -10.12 30.80
N TYR A 67 -3.73 -9.76 29.85
CA TYR A 67 -3.58 -10.49 28.59
C TYR A 67 -3.20 -11.96 28.82
N CYS A 68 -2.25 -12.23 29.72
CA CYS A 68 -1.86 -13.61 30.03
C CYS A 68 -3.00 -14.40 30.71
N ALA A 69 -3.77 -13.76 31.59
CA ALA A 69 -4.93 -14.40 32.22
C ALA A 69 -6.05 -14.69 31.20
N SER A 70 -6.30 -13.75 30.29
CA SER A 70 -7.25 -13.93 29.18
C SER A 70 -6.83 -15.07 28.26
N LEU A 71 -5.55 -15.14 27.89
CA LEU A 71 -5.01 -16.20 27.06
C LEU A 71 -5.14 -17.58 27.72
N ALA A 72 -4.89 -17.67 29.04
CA ALA A 72 -5.07 -18.90 29.80
C ALA A 72 -6.55 -19.34 29.91
N THR A 73 -7.48 -18.38 29.89
CA THR A 73 -8.92 -18.64 30.01
C THR A 73 -9.54 -19.05 28.67
N LEU A 74 -9.18 -18.36 27.59
CA LEU A 74 -9.77 -18.55 26.26
C LEU A 74 -9.06 -19.64 25.44
N GLY A 75 -7.78 -19.88 25.72
CA GLY A 75 -6.90 -20.61 24.82
C GLY A 75 -6.42 -19.75 23.64
N PRO A 76 -5.33 -20.17 22.97
CA PRO A 76 -4.67 -19.35 21.95
C PRO A 76 -5.52 -19.14 20.68
N GLU A 77 -6.28 -20.14 20.23
CA GLU A 77 -7.10 -20.00 19.03
C GLU A 77 -8.23 -18.98 19.20
N GLN A 78 -8.99 -19.08 20.30
CA GLN A 78 -10.05 -18.11 20.58
C GLN A 78 -9.49 -16.72 20.85
N ALA A 79 -8.35 -16.62 21.55
CA ALA A 79 -7.69 -15.33 21.77
C ALA A 79 -7.26 -14.67 20.44
N ALA A 80 -6.79 -15.43 19.45
CA ALA A 80 -6.48 -14.91 18.13
C ALA A 80 -7.74 -14.35 17.43
N VAL A 81 -8.89 -15.04 17.53
CA VAL A 81 -10.17 -14.57 16.99
C VAL A 81 -10.62 -13.27 17.66
N GLU A 82 -10.58 -13.19 18.99
CA GLU A 82 -10.96 -11.98 19.73
C GLU A 82 -10.02 -10.81 19.45
N MET A 83 -8.72 -11.07 19.31
CA MET A 83 -7.75 -10.05 18.92
C MET A 83 -8.01 -9.56 17.49
N ALA A 84 -8.30 -10.46 16.55
CA ALA A 84 -8.66 -10.09 15.18
C ALA A 84 -9.94 -9.24 15.16
N ASN A 85 -10.97 -9.61 15.94
CA ASN A 85 -12.19 -8.83 16.11
C ASN A 85 -11.87 -7.41 16.62
N GLY A 86 -11.08 -7.30 17.68
CA GLY A 86 -10.69 -6.01 18.27
C GLY A 86 -9.81 -5.16 17.34
N GLY A 87 -8.99 -5.81 16.51
CA GLY A 87 -8.15 -5.20 15.48
C GLY A 87 -8.86 -4.94 14.16
N GLY A 88 -10.17 -5.17 14.07
CA GLY A 88 -10.96 -4.92 12.84
C GLY A 88 -10.59 -5.84 11.67
N TYR A 89 -10.09 -7.04 11.95
CA TYR A 89 -9.61 -8.00 10.94
C TYR A 89 -8.55 -7.41 10.00
N ASP A 90 -7.61 -6.64 10.55
CA ASP A 90 -6.47 -6.16 9.78
C ASP A 90 -5.69 -7.33 9.18
N TYR A 91 -5.78 -7.48 7.85
CA TYR A 91 -5.13 -8.55 7.08
C TYR A 91 -3.63 -8.32 6.89
N SER A 92 -3.11 -7.16 7.29
CA SER A 92 -1.67 -6.94 7.40
C SER A 92 -1.06 -7.67 8.60
N LEU A 93 -1.86 -8.28 9.48
CA LEU A 93 -1.39 -9.02 10.64
C LEU A 93 -1.75 -10.51 10.58
N ASN A 94 -0.81 -11.34 11.01
CA ASN A 94 -1.03 -12.75 11.28
C ASN A 94 -1.49 -12.90 12.74
N TRP A 95 -2.81 -12.94 12.95
CA TRP A 95 -3.42 -13.03 14.28
C TRP A 95 -3.01 -14.27 15.08
N PRO A 96 -2.95 -15.49 14.50
CA PRO A 96 -2.37 -16.64 15.18
C PRO A 96 -0.95 -16.37 15.70
N LEU A 97 -0.07 -15.80 14.87
CA LEU A 97 1.29 -15.49 15.26
C LEU A 97 1.35 -14.40 16.36
N MET A 98 0.48 -13.37 16.32
CA MET A 98 0.35 -12.40 17.42
C MET A 98 0.09 -13.10 18.76
N THR A 99 -0.82 -14.07 18.77
CA THR A 99 -1.17 -14.81 19.99
C THR A 99 -0.08 -15.78 20.43
N GLU A 100 0.62 -16.43 19.50
CA GLU A 100 1.81 -17.25 19.81
C GLU A 100 2.93 -16.42 20.45
N LEU A 101 3.20 -15.23 19.93
CA LEU A 101 4.17 -14.29 20.50
C LEU A 101 3.75 -13.85 21.91
N MET A 102 2.47 -13.56 22.10
CA MET A 102 1.91 -13.25 23.42
C MET A 102 2.07 -14.42 24.39
N GLN A 103 1.81 -15.65 23.93
CA GLN A 103 1.99 -16.86 24.73
C GLN A 103 3.45 -17.02 25.17
N ALA A 104 4.40 -16.81 24.25
CA ALA A 104 5.82 -16.87 24.54
C ALA A 104 6.25 -15.82 25.58
N GLU A 105 5.71 -14.60 25.51
CA GLU A 105 5.96 -13.57 26.53
C GLU A 105 5.35 -13.93 27.88
N CYS A 106 4.13 -14.46 27.91
CA CYS A 106 3.49 -14.91 29.13
C CYS A 106 4.24 -16.06 29.82
N ALA A 107 4.90 -16.93 29.05
CA ALA A 107 5.67 -18.05 29.57
C ALA A 107 7.04 -17.66 30.18
N LYS A 108 7.50 -16.41 29.98
CA LYS A 108 8.77 -15.91 30.57
C LYS A 108 8.62 -15.41 32.01
N ARG A 109 7.40 -15.39 32.54
CA ARG A 109 7.05 -14.93 33.89
C ARG A 109 7.37 -16.00 34.92
#